data_AF-A0A3B5ZQK7-F1
#
_entry.id   AF-A0A3B5ZQK7-F1
#
_cell.length_a   1.000
_cell.length_b   1.000
_cell.length_c   1.000
_cell.angle_alpha   90.00
_cell.angle_beta   90.00
_cell.angle_gamma   90.00
#
_symmetry.space_group_name_H-M   'P 1'
#
loop_
_entity.id
_entity.type
_entity.pdbx_description
1 polymer ?
#
loop_
_entity_poly.entity_id
_entity_poly.type
_entity_poly.pdbx_seq_one_letter_code
_entity_poly.pdbx_strand_id
1 'polypeptide(L)'
;MGNSCVTGASSHSKKEQVQKAVEAPPSPVEQTTFKWTIDGFSSLLDLDKGWTISRVFEISGLRWYLRLNPRDTKSGDQNEYVSLRLQLSPASVRSDTVVEATYKFFIYDQLYGKHHEQPQVCHNFQTTSTSSGTSCMIPLATLKEKSSGFLVENSCAFGVEFIKVTAAQTNDATEKLFVQKKVNKISSIPEVYTWDIDDFFALKSPSHSPDFELHGHKWFISIHPSGFDKNGNFISVFLTMKVTDILHENSANLVELDIRIKSQGSGKDNGQKGRCEFSKNATSWGWDKFILLEDFKDCSNGYLVKTKCCIEAKVAVIGASKME
;
A
#
# COMPACT_ATOMS: atom_id res chain seq x y z
N MET A 1 95.55 -21.54 -14.10
CA MET A 1 96.42 -20.93 -13.06
C MET A 1 96.28 -19.43 -13.18
N GLY A 2 95.79 -18.78 -12.13
CA GLY A 2 95.37 -17.38 -12.18
C GLY A 2 96.52 -16.40 -12.23
N ASN A 3 96.20 -15.17 -12.65
CA ASN A 3 96.46 -13.99 -11.82
C ASN A 3 95.61 -12.80 -12.28
N SER A 4 95.08 -12.13 -11.27
CA SER A 4 94.34 -10.87 -11.29
C SER A 4 95.24 -9.70 -11.70
N CYS A 5 94.70 -8.69 -12.41
CA CYS A 5 94.73 -7.31 -11.91
C CYS A 5 93.77 -6.39 -12.68
N VAL A 6 93.32 -5.39 -11.93
CA VAL A 6 92.21 -4.46 -12.11
C VAL A 6 92.60 -3.26 -12.98
N THR A 7 91.68 -2.77 -13.82
CA THR A 7 91.65 -1.34 -14.20
C THR A 7 90.21 -0.84 -14.12
N GLY A 8 90.03 0.28 -13.43
CA GLY A 8 88.74 0.91 -13.17
C GLY A 8 88.24 1.71 -14.37
N ALA A 9 86.91 1.78 -14.49
CA ALA A 9 86.22 2.75 -15.34
C ALA A 9 85.12 3.43 -14.52
N SER A 10 85.20 4.75 -14.52
CA SER A 10 84.22 5.70 -14.00
C SER A 10 82.83 5.48 -14.63
N SER A 11 81.79 5.40 -13.81
CA SER A 11 80.43 5.67 -14.26
C SER A 11 79.68 6.49 -13.22
N HIS A 12 79.10 7.59 -13.69
CA HIS A 12 78.37 8.58 -12.91
C HIS A 12 77.19 7.96 -12.16
N SER A 13 77.12 8.23 -10.86
CA SER A 13 76.01 7.89 -9.98
C SER A 13 74.77 8.73 -10.32
N LYS A 14 73.73 8.07 -10.84
CA LYS A 14 72.36 8.62 -10.82
C LYS A 14 71.83 8.47 -9.39
N LYS A 15 71.62 9.59 -8.70
CA LYS A 15 70.84 9.63 -7.46
C LYS A 15 69.38 9.35 -7.80
N GLU A 16 68.85 8.19 -7.41
CA GLU A 16 67.41 7.95 -7.34
C GLU A 16 66.83 8.76 -6.17
N GLN A 17 66.05 9.79 -6.48
CA GLN A 17 65.16 10.41 -5.51
C GLN A 17 63.94 9.50 -5.33
N VAL A 18 63.86 8.83 -4.19
CA VAL A 18 62.63 8.18 -3.74
C VAL A 18 61.62 9.28 -3.42
N GLN A 19 60.74 9.56 -4.37
CA GLN A 19 59.62 10.47 -4.20
C GLN A 19 58.56 9.74 -3.36
N LYS A 20 58.46 10.11 -2.08
CA LYS A 20 57.43 9.63 -1.16
C LYS A 20 56.09 10.10 -1.72
N ALA A 21 55.29 9.17 -2.25
CA ALA A 21 53.94 9.46 -2.70
C ALA A 21 53.14 10.00 -1.50
N VAL A 22 52.67 11.24 -1.61
CA VAL A 22 51.68 11.78 -0.68
C VAL A 22 50.37 11.09 -1.04
N GLU A 23 49.91 10.18 -0.16
CA GLU A 23 48.58 9.58 -0.30
C GLU A 23 47.54 10.70 -0.38
N ALA A 24 46.69 10.64 -1.41
CA ALA A 24 45.53 11.50 -1.48
C ALA A 24 44.67 11.29 -0.23
N PRO A 25 44.06 12.35 0.34
CA PRO A 25 43.14 12.18 1.46
C PRO A 25 42.06 11.17 1.06
N PRO A 26 41.66 10.25 1.95
CA PRO A 26 40.58 9.33 1.65
C PRO A 26 39.35 10.13 1.21
N SER A 27 38.71 9.68 0.14
CA SER A 27 37.40 10.16 -0.29
C SER A 27 36.47 10.25 0.93
N PRO A 28 35.65 11.31 1.07
CA PRO A 28 34.81 11.47 2.25
C PRO A 28 33.96 10.22 2.43
N VAL A 29 34.07 9.58 3.61
CA VAL A 29 33.20 8.46 3.97
C VAL A 29 31.78 9.02 3.98
N GLU A 30 30.93 8.54 3.08
CA GLU A 30 29.52 8.93 3.07
C GLU A 30 28.93 8.59 4.44
N GLN A 31 28.33 9.59 5.09
CA GLN A 31 27.68 9.38 6.38
C GLN A 31 26.43 8.53 6.16
N THR A 32 26.46 7.28 6.63
CA THR A 32 25.33 6.33 6.54
C THR A 32 24.56 6.18 7.84
N THR A 33 25.05 6.74 8.94
CA THR A 33 24.48 6.55 10.28
C THR A 33 24.09 7.87 10.93
N PHE A 34 22.94 7.87 11.59
CA PHE A 34 22.50 8.92 12.49
C PHE A 34 22.30 8.36 13.89
N LYS A 35 23.00 8.93 14.87
CA LYS A 35 22.89 8.62 16.30
C LYS A 35 22.23 9.80 17.02
N TRP A 36 21.22 9.49 17.82
CA TRP A 36 20.43 10.43 18.59
C TRP A 36 20.45 10.06 20.07
N THR A 37 21.19 10.85 20.85
CA THR A 37 21.24 10.73 22.31
C THR A 37 20.20 11.64 22.94
N ILE A 38 19.52 11.13 23.96
CA ILE A 38 18.51 11.83 24.76
C ILE A 38 18.99 11.81 26.21
N ASP A 39 19.44 12.96 26.68
CA ASP A 39 19.74 13.19 28.09
C ASP A 39 18.46 13.57 28.84
N GLY A 40 18.33 13.14 30.09
CA GLY A 40 17.10 13.34 30.85
C GLY A 40 15.98 12.38 30.46
N PHE A 41 16.31 11.13 30.11
CA PHE A 41 15.35 10.14 29.61
C PHE A 41 14.21 9.87 30.61
N SER A 42 14.45 9.94 31.92
CA SER A 42 13.41 9.88 32.95
C SER A 42 12.36 10.97 32.76
N SER A 43 12.78 12.21 32.53
CA SER A 43 11.88 13.34 32.32
C SER A 43 11.08 13.18 31.03
N LEU A 44 11.66 12.55 30.01
CA LEU A 44 10.93 12.20 28.79
C LEU A 44 9.80 11.18 29.03
N LEU A 45 10.00 10.24 29.97
CA LEU A 45 9.00 9.23 30.33
C LEU A 45 7.84 9.80 31.15
N ASP A 46 8.10 10.88 31.89
CA ASP A 46 7.11 11.59 32.70
C ASP A 46 6.18 12.50 31.87
N LEU A 47 6.55 12.79 30.61
CA LEU A 47 5.68 13.50 29.67
C LEU A 47 4.47 12.63 29.27
N ASP A 48 3.42 13.30 28.81
CA ASP A 48 2.25 12.63 28.23
C ASP A 48 2.66 11.71 27.08
N LYS A 49 1.89 10.63 26.89
CA LYS A 49 2.13 9.66 25.82
C LYS A 49 2.19 10.37 24.47
N GLY A 50 3.25 10.13 23.70
CA GLY A 50 3.45 10.78 22.42
C GLY A 50 4.75 10.41 21.72
N TRP A 51 4.93 10.99 20.54
CA TRP A 51 6.14 10.85 19.74
C TRP A 51 7.06 12.04 19.95
N THR A 52 8.30 11.77 20.32
CA THR A 52 9.39 12.75 20.35
C THR A 52 10.14 12.69 19.02
N ILE A 53 10.46 13.85 18.45
CA ILE A 53 11.04 13.96 17.10
C ILE A 53 12.49 14.44 17.22
N SER A 54 13.41 13.79 16.50
CA SER A 54 14.79 14.25 16.41
C SER A 54 14.92 15.52 15.56
N ARG A 55 16.11 16.14 15.57
CA ARG A 55 16.45 17.08 14.50
C ARG A 55 16.39 16.40 13.12
N VAL A 56 16.17 17.19 12.09
CA VAL A 56 16.33 16.73 10.70
C VAL A 56 17.82 16.51 10.41
N PHE A 57 18.14 15.39 9.76
CA PHE A 57 19.49 15.03 9.31
C PHE A 57 19.47 14.63 7.84
N GLU A 58 20.63 14.62 7.19
CA GLU A 58 20.74 14.33 5.75
C GLU A 58 21.57 13.07 5.52
N ILE A 59 21.05 12.14 4.73
CA ILE A 59 21.74 10.92 4.26
C ILE A 59 21.34 10.69 2.81
N SER A 60 22.34 10.45 1.94
CA SER A 60 22.17 10.28 0.49
C SER A 60 21.42 11.45 -0.19
N GLY A 61 21.67 12.69 0.25
CA GLY A 61 21.02 13.90 -0.27
C GLY A 61 19.54 14.04 0.09
N LEU A 62 19.03 13.18 0.97
CA LEU A 62 17.66 13.19 1.44
C LEU A 62 17.58 13.58 2.92
N ARG A 63 16.55 14.33 3.28
CA ARG A 63 16.32 14.80 4.65
C ARG A 63 15.41 13.84 5.40
N TRP A 64 15.87 13.39 6.56
CA TRP A 64 15.22 12.41 7.40
C TRP A 64 15.09 12.92 8.85
N TYR A 65 14.23 12.29 9.63
CA TYR A 65 14.21 12.44 11.08
C TYR A 65 13.70 11.16 11.76
N LEU A 66 14.11 10.96 13.02
CA LEU A 66 13.62 9.87 13.85
C LEU A 66 12.43 10.32 14.69
N ARG A 67 11.51 9.39 14.95
CA ARG A 67 10.41 9.54 15.90
C ARG A 67 10.51 8.44 16.93
N LEU A 68 10.62 8.81 18.20
CA LEU A 68 10.68 7.91 19.34
C LEU A 68 9.37 7.98 20.12
N ASN A 69 8.75 6.83 20.37
CA ASN A 69 7.73 6.70 21.41
C ASN A 69 8.32 5.82 22.53
N PRO A 70 8.65 6.38 23.69
CA PRO A 70 9.29 5.63 24.77
C PRO A 70 8.31 4.81 25.62
N ARG A 71 7.00 4.98 25.42
CA ARG A 71 5.92 4.31 26.17
C ARG A 71 4.79 3.85 25.24
N ASP A 72 5.17 3.20 24.15
CA ASP A 72 4.24 2.61 23.20
C ASP A 72 3.55 1.38 23.80
N THR A 73 2.33 1.09 23.35
CA THR A 73 1.51 0.00 23.90
C THR A 73 0.93 -0.84 22.77
N LYS A 74 0.91 -2.16 22.96
CA LYS A 74 0.30 -3.09 22.03
C LYS A 74 -1.10 -3.48 22.50
N SER A 75 -2.06 -3.54 21.57
CA SER A 75 -3.42 -3.98 21.90
C SER A 75 -3.42 -5.37 22.53
N GLY A 76 -4.06 -5.51 23.69
CA GLY A 76 -4.12 -6.77 24.43
C GLY A 76 -2.87 -7.10 25.25
N ASP A 77 -1.87 -6.21 25.26
CA ASP A 77 -0.68 -6.33 26.11
C ASP A 77 -0.68 -5.21 27.17
N GLN A 78 -0.32 -5.55 28.40
CA GLN A 78 -0.21 -4.59 29.50
C GLN A 78 1.19 -3.95 29.58
N ASN A 79 2.15 -4.45 28.80
CA ASN A 79 3.52 -3.94 28.80
C ASN A 79 3.68 -2.67 27.95
N GLU A 80 4.60 -1.82 28.39
CA GLU A 80 5.08 -0.67 27.63
C GLU A 80 6.35 -1.02 26.88
N TYR A 81 6.47 -0.45 25.69
CA TYR A 81 7.59 -0.70 24.79
C TYR A 81 8.16 0.60 24.26
N VAL A 82 9.43 0.55 23.88
CA VAL A 82 10.08 1.62 23.13
C VAL A 82 9.94 1.35 21.65
N SER A 83 9.47 2.34 20.90
CA SER A 83 9.26 2.27 19.44
C SER A 83 10.02 3.38 18.74
N LEU A 84 10.63 3.05 17.60
CA LEU A 84 11.35 3.99 16.76
C LEU A 84 10.82 3.93 15.33
N ARG A 85 10.62 5.11 14.74
CA ARG A 85 10.27 5.25 13.32
C ARG A 85 11.26 6.18 12.64
N LEU A 86 11.56 5.85 11.40
CA LEU A 86 12.27 6.70 10.46
C LEU A 86 11.23 7.43 9.63
N GLN A 87 11.46 8.72 9.42
CA GLN A 87 10.63 9.53 8.56
C GLN A 87 11.47 10.21 7.48
N LEU A 88 11.02 10.09 6.23
CA LEU A 88 11.44 10.93 5.12
C LEU A 88 10.73 12.29 5.23
N SER A 89 11.48 13.39 5.12
CA SER A 89 10.87 14.71 5.06
C SER A 89 10.12 14.87 3.72
N PRO A 90 8.81 15.18 3.70
CA PRO A 90 8.07 15.37 2.44
C PRO A 90 8.66 16.46 1.55
N ALA A 91 9.29 17.48 2.13
CA ALA A 91 9.94 18.55 1.39
C ALA A 91 11.28 18.12 0.75
N SER A 92 11.71 16.87 0.96
CA SER A 92 12.95 16.34 0.40
C SER A 92 12.78 15.63 -0.94
N VAL A 93 11.55 15.30 -1.32
CA VAL A 93 11.26 14.41 -2.46
C VAL A 93 10.05 14.93 -3.20
N ARG A 94 10.08 14.81 -4.53
CA ARG A 94 8.95 15.17 -5.40
C ARG A 94 7.83 14.15 -5.26
N SER A 95 6.60 14.53 -5.56
CA SER A 95 5.44 13.62 -5.48
C SER A 95 5.52 12.44 -6.44
N ASP A 96 6.33 12.55 -7.50
CA ASP A 96 6.55 11.55 -8.56
C ASP A 96 7.76 10.63 -8.27
N THR A 97 8.25 10.59 -7.03
CA THR A 97 9.48 9.87 -6.69
C THR A 97 9.26 8.88 -5.55
N VAL A 98 9.71 7.64 -5.76
CA VAL A 98 9.86 6.62 -4.71
C VAL A 98 11.31 6.59 -4.26
N VAL A 99 11.51 6.64 -2.95
CA VAL A 99 12.80 6.37 -2.31
C VAL A 99 12.73 4.99 -1.66
N GLU A 100 13.39 4.01 -2.26
CA GLU A 100 13.66 2.74 -1.60
C GLU A 100 14.85 2.93 -0.64
N ALA A 101 14.63 2.71 0.65
CA ALA A 101 15.70 2.71 1.63
C ALA A 101 15.73 1.38 2.40
N THR A 102 16.94 0.83 2.49
CA THR A 102 17.28 -0.31 3.33
C THR A 102 18.07 0.20 4.53
N TYR A 103 17.59 -0.07 5.73
CA TYR A 103 18.19 0.47 6.96
C TYR A 103 17.97 -0.45 8.16
N LYS A 104 18.69 -0.17 9.26
CA LYS A 104 18.57 -0.86 10.56
C LYS A 104 18.49 0.13 11.69
N PHE A 105 17.77 -0.22 12.75
CA PHE A 105 17.71 0.58 13.98
C PHE A 105 18.60 0.02 15.08
N PHE A 106 19.07 0.92 15.93
CA PHE A 106 19.92 0.61 17.08
C PHE A 106 19.40 1.27 18.35
N ILE A 107 19.54 0.56 19.46
CA ILE A 107 19.63 1.14 20.80
C ILE A 107 21.05 0.85 21.29
N TYR A 108 21.82 1.92 21.49
CA TYR A 108 23.23 1.77 21.82
C TYR A 108 23.41 1.41 23.29
N ASP A 109 24.00 0.25 23.55
CA ASP A 109 24.68 -0.03 24.81
C ASP A 109 25.89 0.91 24.97
N GLN A 110 25.90 1.64 26.08
CA GLN A 110 26.87 2.69 26.39
C GLN A 110 28.00 2.21 27.33
N LEU A 111 27.95 0.96 27.81
CA LEU A 111 28.92 0.40 28.76
C LEU A 111 29.77 -0.73 28.16
N TYR A 112 29.15 -1.64 27.42
CA TYR A 112 29.79 -2.90 27.00
C TYR A 112 29.85 -3.10 25.48
N GLY A 113 29.26 -2.17 24.71
CA GLY A 113 29.26 -2.21 23.25
C GLY A 113 28.31 -3.25 22.65
N LYS A 114 27.45 -3.89 23.46
CA LYS A 114 26.46 -4.87 22.99
C LYS A 114 25.14 -4.18 22.64
N HIS A 115 25.13 -3.48 21.52
CA HIS A 115 23.96 -2.73 21.06
C HIS A 115 22.76 -3.65 20.75
N HIS A 116 21.55 -3.14 20.96
CA HIS A 116 20.34 -3.80 20.48
C HIS A 116 20.08 -3.40 19.04
N GLU A 117 20.36 -4.31 18.11
CA GLU A 117 20.15 -4.13 16.68
C GLU A 117 18.81 -4.75 16.27
N GLN A 118 18.00 -4.01 15.52
CA GLN A 118 16.81 -4.55 14.87
C GLN A 118 17.14 -5.18 13.52
N PRO A 119 16.36 -6.18 13.07
CA PRO A 119 16.46 -6.68 11.71
C PRO A 119 16.38 -5.55 10.68
N GLN A 120 17.11 -5.74 9.57
CA GLN A 120 17.07 -4.83 8.44
C GLN A 120 15.65 -4.69 7.88
N VAL A 121 15.28 -3.46 7.57
CA VAL A 121 14.01 -3.10 6.93
C VAL A 121 14.32 -2.54 5.55
N CYS A 122 13.62 -3.03 4.52
CA CYS A 122 13.55 -2.40 3.21
C CYS A 122 12.17 -1.75 3.07
N HIS A 123 12.12 -0.46 2.76
CA HIS A 123 10.88 0.28 2.64
C HIS A 123 10.91 1.32 1.53
N ASN A 124 9.77 1.49 0.87
CA ASN A 124 9.55 2.50 -0.16
C ASN A 124 8.86 3.73 0.44
N PHE A 125 9.60 4.82 0.53
CA PHE A 125 9.10 6.11 0.98
C PHE A 125 8.62 6.95 -0.20
N GLN A 126 7.49 7.63 -0.02
CA GLN A 126 6.91 8.60 -0.97
C GLN A 126 6.33 9.78 -0.19
N THR A 127 5.98 10.89 -0.86
CA THR A 127 5.37 12.06 -0.20
C THR A 127 4.06 11.72 0.55
N THR A 128 3.33 10.70 0.09
CA THR A 128 2.09 10.18 0.71
C THR A 128 2.34 9.11 1.78
N SER A 129 3.51 8.46 1.77
CA SER A 129 3.92 7.42 2.71
C SER A 129 5.37 7.67 3.15
N THR A 130 5.53 8.56 4.14
CA THR A 130 6.86 9.04 4.56
C THR A 130 7.41 8.34 5.79
N SER A 131 6.71 7.37 6.38
CA SER A 131 7.11 6.76 7.66
C SER A 131 7.28 5.26 7.55
N SER A 132 8.37 4.75 8.11
CA SER A 132 8.58 3.33 8.33
C SER A 132 9.25 3.10 9.67
N GLY A 133 8.94 1.98 10.33
CA GLY A 133 9.70 1.60 11.50
C GLY A 133 9.13 0.44 12.28
N THR A 134 9.74 0.21 13.44
CA THR A 134 9.44 -0.94 14.27
C THR A 134 8.67 -0.48 15.49
N SER A 135 7.43 -0.95 15.60
CA SER A 135 6.65 -0.75 16.82
C SER A 135 7.03 -1.82 17.83
N CYS A 136 7.11 -1.44 19.10
CA CYS A 136 7.42 -2.30 20.23
C CYS A 136 8.79 -3.01 20.10
N MET A 137 9.87 -2.27 19.84
CA MET A 137 11.22 -2.83 19.58
C MET A 137 11.84 -3.54 20.79
N ILE A 138 11.62 -3.01 21.99
CA ILE A 138 12.12 -3.56 23.25
C ILE A 138 11.12 -3.20 24.36
N PRO A 139 10.84 -4.11 25.31
CA PRO A 139 10.10 -3.75 26.51
C PRO A 139 10.81 -2.61 27.24
N LEU A 140 10.06 -1.60 27.69
CA LEU A 140 10.62 -0.47 28.44
C LEU A 140 11.30 -0.94 29.73
N ALA A 141 10.77 -2.01 30.35
CA ALA A 141 11.37 -2.64 31.52
C ALA A 141 12.81 -3.11 31.23
N THR A 142 13.01 -3.85 30.14
CA THR A 142 14.32 -4.34 29.70
C THR A 142 15.29 -3.20 29.39
N LEU A 143 14.82 -2.11 28.76
CA LEU A 143 15.65 -0.94 28.50
C LEU A 143 16.14 -0.25 29.79
N LYS A 144 15.32 -0.26 30.85
CA LYS A 144 15.64 0.34 32.15
C LYS A 144 16.55 -0.54 33.03
N GLU A 145 16.74 -1.81 32.68
CA GLU A 145 17.61 -2.69 33.46
C GLU A 145 19.05 -2.16 33.45
N LYS A 146 19.65 -2.01 34.64
CA LYS A 146 21.04 -1.51 34.76
C LYS A 146 22.05 -2.38 34.02
N SER A 147 21.80 -3.68 33.93
CA SER A 147 22.63 -4.65 33.19
C SER A 147 22.53 -4.53 31.67
N SER A 148 21.52 -3.83 31.14
CA SER A 148 21.33 -3.66 29.69
C SER A 148 22.35 -2.73 29.06
N GLY A 149 22.88 -1.77 29.84
CA GLY A 149 23.77 -0.72 29.32
C GLY A 149 23.09 0.33 28.43
N PHE A 150 21.78 0.25 28.20
CA PHE A 150 21.05 1.17 27.30
C PHE A 150 20.72 2.52 27.96
N LEU A 151 20.37 2.52 29.25
CA LEU A 151 20.13 3.72 30.06
C LEU A 151 21.29 3.91 31.06
N VAL A 152 22.13 4.91 30.79
CA VAL A 152 23.30 5.24 31.62
C VAL A 152 23.24 6.70 32.00
N GLU A 153 23.38 7.02 33.29
CA GLU A 153 23.36 8.40 33.80
C GLU A 153 22.16 9.22 33.29
N ASN A 154 20.98 8.58 33.22
CA ASN A 154 19.75 9.17 32.70
C ASN A 154 19.79 9.55 31.21
N SER A 155 20.69 8.94 30.43
CA SER A 155 20.84 9.14 28.99
C SER A 155 20.59 7.84 28.23
N CYS A 156 19.87 7.93 27.11
CA CYS A 156 19.68 6.83 26.16
C CYS A 156 20.06 7.26 24.74
N ALA A 157 20.74 6.39 24.01
CA ALA A 157 21.12 6.65 22.62
C ALA A 157 20.43 5.69 21.65
N PHE A 158 19.76 6.27 20.66
CA PHE A 158 19.06 5.58 19.57
C PHE A 158 19.77 5.87 18.25
N GLY A 159 19.58 5.04 17.23
CA GLY A 159 20.14 5.34 15.92
C GLY A 159 19.53 4.57 14.77
N VAL A 160 19.92 5.00 13.57
CA VAL A 160 19.61 4.36 12.30
C VAL A 160 20.85 4.31 11.43
N GLU A 161 21.10 3.17 10.79
CA GLU A 161 22.12 2.99 9.76
C GLU A 161 21.43 2.69 8.44
N PHE A 162 21.79 3.42 7.40
CA PHE A 162 21.33 3.19 6.03
C PHE A 162 22.34 2.31 5.31
N ILE A 163 21.84 1.22 4.72
CA ILE A 163 22.62 0.24 3.97
C ILE A 163 22.54 0.54 2.48
N LYS A 164 21.36 0.96 2.01
CA LYS A 164 21.12 1.33 0.61
C LYS A 164 20.02 2.38 0.56
N VAL A 165 20.20 3.41 -0.24
CA VAL A 165 19.17 4.40 -0.55
C VAL A 165 19.17 4.62 -2.05
N THR A 166 18.03 4.41 -2.69
CA THR A 166 17.85 4.63 -4.13
C THR A 166 16.55 5.38 -4.38
N ALA A 167 16.62 6.47 -5.12
CA ALA A 167 15.47 7.23 -5.57
C ALA A 167 15.19 6.96 -7.04
N ALA A 168 13.95 6.66 -7.38
CA ALA A 168 13.49 6.48 -8.76
C ALA A 168 12.22 7.30 -8.98
N GLN A 169 12.14 7.96 -10.14
CA GLN A 169 10.88 8.52 -10.58
C GLN A 169 9.92 7.39 -10.89
N THR A 170 8.69 7.50 -10.40
CA THR A 170 7.63 6.57 -10.73
C THR A 170 6.69 7.19 -11.75
N ASN A 171 6.27 6.35 -12.69
CA ASN A 171 5.14 6.65 -13.57
C ASN A 171 3.84 6.16 -12.91
N ASP A 172 3.72 6.31 -11.59
CA ASP A 172 2.59 5.77 -10.85
C ASP A 172 1.32 6.50 -11.30
N ALA A 173 0.38 5.75 -11.88
CA ALA A 173 -0.93 6.27 -12.23
C ALA A 173 -1.64 6.66 -10.93
N THR A 174 -1.95 7.95 -10.78
CA THR A 174 -2.74 8.43 -9.65
C THR A 174 -4.19 8.58 -10.08
N GLU A 175 -5.15 8.33 -9.20
CA GLU A 175 -6.57 8.51 -9.49
C GLU A 175 -7.20 9.39 -8.41
N LYS A 176 -7.99 10.40 -8.84
CA LYS A 176 -8.84 11.17 -7.94
C LYS A 176 -10.29 10.82 -8.18
N LEU A 177 -10.92 10.22 -7.15
CA LEU A 177 -12.35 9.95 -7.11
C LEU A 177 -13.10 11.12 -6.45
N PHE A 178 -14.04 11.70 -7.20
CA PHE A 178 -15.00 12.67 -6.68
C PHE A 178 -16.32 11.98 -6.39
N VAL A 179 -16.65 11.86 -5.10
CA VAL A 179 -17.94 11.31 -4.65
C VAL A 179 -18.93 12.45 -4.48
N GLN A 180 -20.07 12.37 -5.17
CA GLN A 180 -21.15 13.33 -5.02
C GLN A 180 -21.93 13.01 -3.74
N LYS A 181 -22.17 14.03 -2.91
CA LYS A 181 -23.10 13.89 -1.78
C LYS A 181 -24.47 13.58 -2.35
N LYS A 182 -25.14 12.50 -1.90
CA LYS A 182 -26.55 12.22 -2.23
C LYS A 182 -27.38 13.44 -1.82
N VAL A 183 -27.69 14.30 -2.79
CA VAL A 183 -28.75 15.28 -2.64
C VAL A 183 -30.01 14.50 -2.97
N ASN A 184 -30.96 14.45 -2.04
CA ASN A 184 -32.29 13.88 -2.28
C ASN A 184 -33.04 14.74 -3.31
N LYS A 185 -32.56 14.74 -4.56
CA LYS A 185 -33.36 15.19 -5.71
C LYS A 185 -34.33 14.06 -5.97
N ILE A 186 -35.61 14.34 -5.73
CA ILE A 186 -36.73 13.54 -6.22
C ILE A 186 -36.60 13.57 -7.75
N SER A 187 -35.89 12.58 -8.29
CA SER A 187 -35.78 12.35 -9.72
C SER A 187 -36.98 11.48 -10.10
N SER A 188 -37.80 11.96 -11.03
CA SER A 188 -38.92 11.22 -11.61
C SER A 188 -38.48 10.15 -12.63
N ILE A 189 -37.19 9.78 -12.63
CA ILE A 189 -36.61 8.77 -13.50
C ILE A 189 -36.74 7.41 -12.79
N PRO A 190 -37.19 6.34 -13.47
CA PRO A 190 -37.18 5.00 -12.87
C PRO A 190 -35.76 4.69 -12.38
N GLU A 191 -35.58 4.39 -11.10
CA GLU A 191 -34.28 3.98 -10.54
C GLU A 191 -33.94 2.51 -10.86
N VAL A 192 -34.83 1.84 -11.58
CA VAL A 192 -34.91 0.39 -11.65
C VAL A 192 -35.25 -0.06 -13.06
N TYR A 193 -34.52 -1.06 -13.55
CA TYR A 193 -34.86 -1.83 -14.74
C TYR A 193 -35.22 -3.26 -14.36
N THR A 194 -36.15 -3.86 -15.08
CA THR A 194 -36.59 -5.24 -14.86
C THR A 194 -36.47 -6.02 -16.17
N TRP A 195 -35.86 -7.19 -16.09
CA TRP A 195 -35.73 -8.14 -17.19
C TRP A 195 -36.52 -9.41 -16.87
N ASP A 196 -37.67 -9.54 -17.53
CA ASP A 196 -38.48 -10.75 -17.50
C ASP A 196 -37.95 -11.77 -18.51
N ILE A 197 -37.63 -12.97 -18.03
CA ILE A 197 -37.12 -14.08 -18.82
C ILE A 197 -38.24 -15.11 -18.94
N ASP A 198 -38.71 -15.38 -20.16
CA ASP A 198 -39.81 -16.33 -20.41
C ASP A 198 -39.38 -17.80 -20.32
N ASP A 199 -38.15 -18.10 -20.73
CA ASP A 199 -37.58 -19.44 -20.63
C ASP A 199 -36.10 -19.38 -20.24
N PHE A 200 -35.83 -19.56 -18.95
CA PHE A 200 -34.49 -19.59 -18.38
C PHE A 200 -33.64 -20.72 -18.97
N PHE A 201 -34.24 -21.87 -19.31
CA PHE A 201 -33.51 -23.01 -19.83
C PHE A 201 -33.11 -22.85 -21.30
N ALA A 202 -33.75 -21.93 -22.02
CA ALA A 202 -33.40 -21.56 -23.39
C ALA A 202 -32.27 -20.52 -23.47
N LEU A 203 -31.82 -19.97 -22.34
CA LEU A 203 -30.75 -18.96 -22.32
C LEU A 203 -29.41 -19.55 -22.76
N LYS A 204 -28.71 -18.80 -23.62
CA LYS A 204 -27.30 -19.04 -23.91
C LYS A 204 -26.44 -18.58 -22.72
N SER A 205 -25.18 -19.00 -22.69
CA SER A 205 -24.21 -18.54 -21.69
C SER A 205 -23.02 -17.82 -22.37
N PRO A 206 -22.81 -16.51 -22.13
CA PRO A 206 -23.74 -15.58 -21.47
C PRO A 206 -25.02 -15.33 -22.29
N SER A 207 -26.05 -14.84 -21.61
CA SER A 207 -27.21 -14.17 -22.22
C SER A 207 -27.33 -12.74 -21.71
N HIS A 208 -27.96 -11.87 -22.48
CA HIS A 208 -28.04 -10.44 -22.19
C HIS A 208 -29.49 -9.96 -22.21
N SER A 209 -29.83 -9.04 -21.31
CA SER A 209 -31.06 -8.27 -21.42
C SER A 209 -31.01 -7.37 -22.65
N PRO A 210 -32.17 -6.84 -23.10
CA PRO A 210 -32.19 -5.63 -23.91
C PRO A 210 -31.38 -4.50 -23.27
N ASP A 211 -30.88 -3.60 -24.09
CA ASP A 211 -30.24 -2.37 -23.63
C ASP A 211 -31.30 -1.47 -22.94
N PHE A 212 -30.95 -0.87 -21.81
CA PHE A 212 -31.81 0.06 -21.07
C PHE A 212 -31.02 1.27 -20.59
N GLU A 213 -31.69 2.39 -20.39
CA GLU A 213 -31.04 3.66 -20.00
C GLU A 213 -31.41 4.03 -18.56
N LEU A 214 -30.39 4.22 -17.72
CA LEU A 214 -30.51 4.71 -16.35
C LEU A 214 -29.41 5.74 -16.09
N HIS A 215 -29.78 6.87 -15.48
CA HIS A 215 -28.85 7.95 -15.13
C HIS A 215 -28.02 8.49 -16.31
N GLY A 216 -28.60 8.50 -17.52
CA GLY A 216 -27.94 9.01 -18.74
C GLY A 216 -26.88 8.07 -19.33
N HIS A 217 -26.83 6.81 -18.88
CA HIS A 217 -25.98 5.77 -19.43
C HIS A 217 -26.84 4.57 -19.87
N LYS A 218 -26.42 3.89 -20.93
CA LYS A 218 -26.98 2.64 -21.40
C LYS A 218 -26.30 1.46 -20.75
N TRP A 219 -27.12 0.52 -20.34
CA TRP A 219 -26.75 -0.66 -19.59
C TRP A 219 -27.39 -1.89 -20.19
N PHE A 220 -26.84 -3.05 -19.86
CA PHE A 220 -27.52 -4.33 -20.01
C PHE A 220 -27.10 -5.27 -18.88
N ILE A 221 -27.98 -6.19 -18.52
CA ILE A 221 -27.67 -7.26 -17.57
C ILE A 221 -27.11 -8.44 -18.36
N SER A 222 -25.98 -9.00 -17.91
CA SER A 222 -25.42 -10.25 -18.42
C SER A 222 -25.62 -11.36 -17.39
N ILE A 223 -26.17 -12.49 -17.82
CA ILE A 223 -26.36 -13.67 -16.98
C ILE A 223 -25.57 -14.85 -17.53
N HIS A 224 -24.95 -15.61 -16.64
CA HIS A 224 -24.38 -16.92 -16.92
C HIS A 224 -25.20 -17.96 -16.15
N PRO A 225 -26.20 -18.62 -16.79
CA PRO A 225 -27.07 -19.60 -16.14
C PRO A 225 -26.33 -20.79 -15.53
N SER A 226 -25.17 -21.13 -16.09
CA SER A 226 -24.29 -22.22 -15.65
C SER A 226 -23.01 -21.72 -14.99
N GLY A 227 -23.01 -20.50 -14.47
CA GLY A 227 -21.86 -19.88 -13.82
C GLY A 227 -20.82 -19.32 -14.77
N PHE A 228 -20.11 -18.31 -14.28
CA PHE A 228 -18.92 -17.74 -14.90
C PHE A 228 -17.67 -18.60 -14.59
N ASP A 229 -17.65 -19.23 -13.42
CA ASP A 229 -16.58 -20.15 -13.02
C ASP A 229 -16.76 -21.57 -13.60
N LYS A 230 -15.68 -22.37 -13.62
CA LYS A 230 -15.71 -23.73 -14.17
C LYS A 230 -16.51 -24.74 -13.32
N ASN A 231 -16.99 -24.33 -12.13
CA ASN A 231 -17.67 -25.21 -11.19
C ASN A 231 -19.17 -25.27 -11.47
N GLY A 232 -19.75 -24.24 -12.09
CA GLY A 232 -21.11 -24.23 -12.65
C GLY A 232 -22.27 -24.40 -11.66
N ASN A 233 -21.98 -24.30 -10.35
CA ASN A 233 -22.97 -24.48 -9.29
C ASN A 233 -23.74 -23.19 -8.95
N PHE A 234 -23.34 -22.06 -9.53
CA PHE A 234 -23.94 -20.76 -9.27
C PHE A 234 -24.42 -20.12 -10.57
N ILE A 235 -25.47 -19.33 -10.50
CA ILE A 235 -25.80 -18.37 -11.54
C ILE A 235 -24.94 -17.13 -11.29
N SER A 236 -24.33 -16.59 -12.34
CA SER A 236 -23.60 -15.32 -12.28
C SER A 236 -24.40 -14.22 -12.95
N VAL A 237 -24.43 -13.03 -12.35
CA VAL A 237 -25.15 -11.88 -12.88
C VAL A 237 -24.27 -10.64 -12.81
N PHE A 238 -24.18 -9.93 -13.93
CA PHE A 238 -23.38 -8.71 -14.07
C PHE A 238 -24.21 -7.60 -14.68
N LEU A 239 -23.92 -6.36 -14.28
CA LEU A 239 -24.37 -5.15 -14.92
C LEU A 239 -23.22 -4.64 -15.80
N THR A 240 -23.50 -4.39 -17.07
CA THR A 240 -22.51 -3.86 -18.02
C THR A 240 -22.95 -2.49 -18.54
N MET A 241 -22.05 -1.50 -18.49
CA MET A 241 -22.23 -0.19 -19.13
C MET A 241 -21.76 -0.25 -20.58
N LYS A 242 -22.49 0.36 -21.52
CA LYS A 242 -22.04 0.47 -22.92
C LYS A 242 -20.84 1.41 -23.00
N VAL A 243 -19.80 0.97 -23.72
CA VAL A 243 -18.55 1.72 -23.93
C VAL A 243 -18.80 3.12 -24.50
N THR A 244 -19.83 3.29 -25.34
CA THR A 244 -20.16 4.59 -25.97
C THR A 244 -20.52 5.69 -24.97
N ASP A 245 -20.93 5.33 -23.75
CA ASP A 245 -21.31 6.29 -22.72
C ASP A 245 -20.14 6.62 -21.76
N ILE A 246 -18.97 6.03 -22.01
CA ILE A 246 -17.75 6.27 -21.24
C ILE A 246 -16.94 7.34 -21.97
N LEU A 247 -17.00 8.55 -21.42
CA LEU A 247 -16.62 9.78 -22.11
C LEU A 247 -15.10 9.92 -22.38
N HIS A 248 -14.23 9.36 -21.53
CA HIS A 248 -12.77 9.50 -21.66
C HIS A 248 -11.98 8.26 -21.24
N GLU A 249 -10.81 8.05 -21.88
CA GLU A 249 -9.89 6.92 -21.65
C GLU A 249 -9.38 6.82 -20.20
N ASN A 250 -9.34 7.96 -19.49
CA ASN A 250 -8.83 8.09 -18.13
C ASN A 250 -9.93 8.44 -17.11
N SER A 251 -11.21 8.23 -17.42
CA SER A 251 -12.31 8.50 -16.48
C SER A 251 -13.06 7.23 -16.11
N ALA A 252 -13.57 7.17 -14.88
CA ALA A 252 -14.53 6.17 -14.46
C ALA A 252 -15.76 6.80 -13.78
N ASN A 253 -16.88 6.09 -13.80
CA ASN A 253 -18.09 6.46 -13.08
C ASN A 253 -18.23 5.57 -11.85
N LEU A 254 -18.34 6.17 -10.66
CA LEU A 254 -18.64 5.46 -9.43
C LEU A 254 -20.14 5.18 -9.37
N VAL A 255 -20.49 3.89 -9.36
CA VAL A 255 -21.87 3.41 -9.49
C VAL A 255 -22.22 2.56 -8.29
N GLU A 256 -23.34 2.87 -7.64
CA GLU A 256 -24.01 1.99 -6.69
C GLU A 256 -25.01 1.12 -7.45
N LEU A 257 -24.87 -0.20 -7.33
CA LEU A 257 -25.76 -1.17 -7.98
C LEU A 257 -26.43 -2.09 -6.95
N ASP A 258 -27.70 -2.41 -7.20
CA ASP A 258 -28.51 -3.38 -6.45
C ASP A 258 -29.20 -4.28 -7.48
N ILE A 259 -28.68 -5.49 -7.67
CA ILE A 259 -29.25 -6.48 -8.59
C ILE A 259 -30.00 -7.51 -7.76
N ARG A 260 -31.21 -7.88 -8.18
CA ARG A 260 -32.06 -8.85 -7.49
C ARG A 260 -32.72 -9.83 -8.45
N ILE A 261 -32.84 -11.08 -8.03
CA ILE A 261 -33.76 -12.05 -8.63
C ILE A 261 -35.05 -11.98 -7.83
N LYS A 262 -36.15 -11.67 -8.51
CA LYS A 262 -37.47 -11.49 -7.89
C LYS A 262 -38.10 -12.83 -7.55
N SER A 263 -38.65 -12.95 -6.34
CA SER A 263 -39.53 -14.07 -6.03
C SER A 263 -40.92 -13.77 -6.59
N GLN A 264 -41.48 -14.68 -7.40
CA GLN A 264 -42.77 -14.52 -8.07
C GLN A 264 -43.97 -14.94 -7.18
N GLY A 265 -43.81 -14.85 -5.86
CA GLY A 265 -44.78 -15.29 -4.85
C GLY A 265 -44.60 -14.55 -3.52
N SER A 266 -44.78 -15.25 -2.39
CA SER A 266 -44.58 -14.70 -1.04
C SER A 266 -43.13 -14.78 -0.53
N GLY A 267 -42.21 -15.29 -1.35
CA GLY A 267 -40.78 -15.37 -1.02
C GLY A 267 -40.11 -14.00 -0.99
N LYS A 268 -38.88 -13.96 -0.46
CA LYS A 268 -38.05 -12.75 -0.46
C LYS A 268 -37.21 -12.71 -1.73
N ASP A 269 -37.02 -11.51 -2.29
CA ASP A 269 -36.06 -11.32 -3.38
C ASP A 269 -34.64 -11.69 -2.94
N ASN A 270 -33.87 -12.35 -3.81
CA ASN A 270 -32.45 -12.57 -3.58
C ASN A 270 -31.65 -11.46 -4.26
N GLY A 271 -31.00 -10.61 -3.48
CA GLY A 271 -30.33 -9.41 -3.97
C GLY A 271 -28.90 -9.27 -3.50
N GLN A 272 -28.05 -8.71 -4.36
CA GLN A 272 -26.70 -8.28 -4.02
C GLN A 272 -26.51 -6.80 -4.32
N LYS A 273 -25.78 -6.12 -3.43
CA LYS A 273 -25.50 -4.69 -3.51
C LYS A 273 -24.01 -4.45 -3.57
N GLY A 274 -23.59 -3.54 -4.44
CA GLY A 274 -22.19 -3.24 -4.66
C GLY A 274 -21.97 -1.77 -5.02
N ARG A 275 -20.71 -1.38 -4.98
CA ARG A 275 -20.25 -0.08 -5.46
C ARG A 275 -18.96 -0.27 -6.24
N CYS A 276 -18.97 0.12 -7.51
CA CYS A 276 -17.89 -0.18 -8.45
C CYS A 276 -17.65 0.99 -9.41
N GLU A 277 -16.44 1.10 -9.95
CA GLU A 277 -16.08 2.12 -10.93
C GLU A 277 -16.13 1.55 -12.34
N PHE A 278 -17.03 2.08 -13.16
CA PHE A 278 -17.17 1.70 -14.56
C PHE A 278 -16.27 2.58 -15.42
N SER A 279 -15.32 1.96 -16.11
CA SER A 279 -14.35 2.64 -16.98
C SER A 279 -14.27 1.93 -18.33
N LYS A 280 -13.56 2.53 -19.30
CA LYS A 280 -13.39 1.95 -20.64
C LYS A 280 -12.76 0.55 -20.59
N ASN A 281 -11.91 0.30 -19.59
CA ASN A 281 -11.21 -0.96 -19.39
C ASN A 281 -11.96 -1.93 -18.45
N ALA A 282 -12.96 -1.46 -17.70
CA ALA A 282 -13.76 -2.24 -16.76
C ALA A 282 -15.23 -1.83 -16.86
N THR A 283 -15.91 -2.33 -17.89
CA THR A 283 -17.30 -1.95 -18.21
C THR A 283 -18.35 -2.82 -17.54
N SER A 284 -17.95 -3.90 -16.87
CA SER A 284 -18.86 -4.90 -16.32
C SER A 284 -18.50 -5.23 -14.88
N TRP A 285 -19.48 -5.18 -14.00
CA TRP A 285 -19.36 -5.52 -12.58
C TRP A 285 -20.55 -6.34 -12.13
N GLY A 286 -20.31 -7.29 -11.23
CA GLY A 286 -21.33 -8.23 -10.79
C GLY A 286 -20.80 -9.28 -9.86
N TRP A 287 -21.48 -10.42 -9.83
CA TRP A 287 -21.14 -11.52 -8.93
C TRP A 287 -21.06 -12.84 -9.69
N ASP A 288 -19.86 -13.41 -9.70
CA ASP A 288 -19.62 -14.77 -10.21
C ASP A 288 -20.49 -15.80 -9.50
N LYS A 289 -20.75 -15.60 -8.20
CA LYS A 289 -21.57 -16.46 -7.34
C LYS A 289 -22.78 -15.68 -6.84
N PHE A 290 -23.71 -15.38 -7.74
CA PHE A 290 -24.88 -14.56 -7.39
C PHE A 290 -25.89 -15.34 -6.53
N ILE A 291 -26.25 -16.54 -6.98
CA ILE A 291 -27.15 -17.48 -6.28
C ILE A 291 -26.75 -18.92 -6.63
N LEU A 292 -26.90 -19.85 -5.69
CA LEU A 292 -26.75 -21.28 -5.97
C LEU A 292 -27.82 -21.73 -6.98
N LEU A 293 -27.42 -22.55 -7.94
CA LEU A 293 -28.34 -23.07 -8.95
C LEU A 293 -29.43 -23.95 -8.34
N GLU A 294 -29.11 -24.66 -7.26
CA GLU A 294 -30.06 -25.44 -6.46
C GLU A 294 -31.12 -24.53 -5.82
N ASP A 295 -30.69 -23.51 -5.07
CA ASP A 295 -31.60 -22.54 -4.44
C ASP A 295 -32.47 -21.81 -5.47
N PHE A 296 -31.90 -21.48 -6.63
CA PHE A 296 -32.64 -20.82 -7.72
C PHE A 296 -33.74 -21.72 -8.30
N LYS A 297 -33.48 -23.03 -8.42
CA LYS A 297 -34.41 -24.02 -8.97
C LYS A 297 -35.41 -24.56 -7.94
N ASP A 298 -35.15 -24.37 -6.65
CA ASP A 298 -36.07 -24.76 -5.60
C ASP A 298 -37.37 -23.95 -5.69
N CYS A 299 -38.45 -24.64 -6.06
CA CYS A 299 -39.79 -24.07 -6.21
C CYS A 299 -40.29 -23.36 -4.94
N SER A 300 -39.80 -23.73 -3.75
CA SER A 300 -40.19 -23.10 -2.48
C SER A 300 -39.68 -21.66 -2.34
N ASN A 301 -38.58 -21.32 -3.03
CA ASN A 301 -38.01 -19.97 -3.02
C ASN A 301 -38.71 -19.01 -4.01
N GLY A 302 -39.36 -19.57 -5.04
CA GLY A 302 -40.17 -18.81 -6.00
C GLY A 302 -39.38 -17.97 -7.01
N TYR A 303 -38.08 -18.17 -7.15
CA TYR A 303 -37.23 -17.46 -8.13
C TYR A 303 -37.49 -17.90 -9.57
N LEU A 304 -37.71 -19.21 -9.77
CA LEU A 304 -38.05 -19.82 -11.05
C LEU A 304 -39.44 -20.46 -10.97
N VAL A 305 -40.41 -19.90 -11.68
CA VAL A 305 -41.77 -20.45 -11.76
C VAL A 305 -41.99 -21.00 -13.16
N LYS A 306 -42.13 -22.33 -13.25
CA LYS A 306 -42.07 -23.09 -14.51
C LYS A 306 -40.70 -22.92 -15.17
N THR A 307 -40.59 -21.99 -16.10
CA THR A 307 -39.36 -21.63 -16.82
C THR A 307 -39.06 -20.13 -16.70
N LYS A 308 -39.92 -19.37 -16.01
CA LYS A 308 -39.87 -17.91 -15.97
C LYS A 308 -39.14 -17.42 -14.75
N CYS A 309 -38.28 -16.41 -14.93
CA CYS A 309 -37.68 -15.65 -13.83
C CYS A 309 -37.61 -14.16 -14.17
N CYS A 310 -37.38 -13.34 -13.15
CA CYS A 310 -37.38 -11.89 -13.29
C CYS A 310 -36.16 -11.32 -12.54
N ILE A 311 -35.36 -10.52 -13.24
CA ILE A 311 -34.17 -9.87 -12.67
C ILE A 311 -34.38 -8.37 -12.66
N GLU A 312 -34.20 -7.77 -11.49
CA GLU A 312 -34.31 -6.34 -11.25
C GLU A 312 -32.91 -5.76 -11.03
N ALA A 313 -32.58 -4.65 -11.70
CA ALA A 313 -31.35 -3.90 -11.47
C ALA A 313 -31.69 -2.46 -11.10
N LYS A 314 -31.23 -2.02 -9.93
CA LYS A 314 -31.19 -0.61 -9.55
C LYS A 314 -29.79 -0.08 -9.71
N VAL A 315 -29.68 1.10 -10.28
CA VAL A 315 -28.39 1.72 -10.61
C VAL A 315 -28.44 3.17 -10.19
N ALA A 316 -27.40 3.66 -9.52
CA ALA A 316 -27.23 5.07 -9.22
C ALA A 316 -25.77 5.49 -9.47
N VAL A 317 -25.57 6.49 -10.33
CA VAL A 317 -24.25 7.13 -10.52
C VAL A 317 -24.05 8.15 -9.42
N ILE A 318 -23.05 7.94 -8.58
CA ILE A 318 -22.83 8.70 -7.33
C ILE A 318 -21.46 9.38 -7.27
N GLY A 319 -20.68 9.30 -8.35
CA GLY A 319 -19.38 9.93 -8.43
C GLY A 319 -18.72 9.68 -9.78
N ALA A 320 -17.58 10.33 -9.97
CA ALA A 320 -16.71 10.10 -11.12
C ALA A 320 -15.25 10.24 -10.68
N SER A 321 -14.37 9.49 -11.31
CA SER A 321 -12.94 9.56 -11.08
C SER A 321 -12.20 9.92 -12.36
N LYS A 322 -10.95 10.38 -12.19
CA LYS A 322 -10.04 10.62 -13.28
C LYS A 322 -8.62 10.20 -12.89
N MET A 323 -7.95 9.48 -13.79
CA MET A 323 -6.52 9.24 -13.68
C MET A 323 -5.75 10.52 -14.02
N GLU A 324 -4.83 10.89 -13.13
CA GLU A 324 -3.86 11.99 -13.21
C GLU A 324 -2.47 11.46 -13.50
#